data_AF-A0A358HRL4-F1
#
_entry.id   AF-A0A358HRL4-F1
#
_cell.length_a   1.000
_cell.length_b   1.000
_cell.length_c   1.000
_cell.angle_alpha   90.00
_cell.angle_beta   90.00
_cell.angle_gamma   90.00
#
_symmetry.space_group_name_H-M   'P 1'
#
loop_
_entity.id
_entity.type
_entity.pdbx_description
1 polymer ?
#
loop_
_entity_poly.entity_id
_entity_poly.type
_entity_poly.pdbx_seq_one_letter_code
_entity_poly.pdbx_strand_id
1 'polypeptide(L)'
;MAAGRLIITVFAPVLALLLVQTSGHTQTNTPPEDTGIRMGRFVISPNVSVRERFDDNIYLTDDAPTSDVITEIAPRLRLQSEWRYLKLYMGAGAELGFYADSDDDNYQDADVRSGVTVDIGPNTV
;
A
#
# COMPACT_ATOMS: atom_id res chain seq x y z
N MET A 1 8.32 -41.97 -16.33
CA MET A 1 9.57 -41.27 -16.00
C MET A 1 9.36 -39.80 -16.34
N ALA A 2 8.99 -38.98 -15.36
CA ALA A 2 8.71 -37.56 -15.55
C ALA A 2 9.99 -36.77 -15.23
N ALA A 3 10.57 -36.17 -16.26
CA ALA A 3 11.83 -35.43 -16.18
C ALA A 3 11.55 -33.93 -16.08
N GLY A 4 12.27 -33.26 -15.18
CA GLY A 4 12.66 -31.87 -15.32
C GLY A 4 11.69 -30.82 -14.77
N ARG A 5 11.69 -30.63 -13.44
CA ARG A 5 11.30 -29.36 -12.83
C ARG A 5 12.58 -28.56 -12.59
N LEU A 6 12.78 -27.49 -13.36
CA LEU A 6 13.79 -26.48 -13.07
C LEU A 6 13.17 -25.12 -13.39
N ILE A 7 12.41 -24.60 -12.43
CA ILE A 7 12.05 -23.19 -12.43
C ILE A 7 13.01 -22.56 -11.42
N ILE A 8 14.17 -22.11 -11.90
CA ILE A 8 15.02 -21.19 -11.16
C ILE A 8 14.34 -19.82 -11.33
N THR A 9 13.37 -19.52 -10.47
CA THR A 9 12.86 -18.15 -10.34
C THR A 9 13.79 -17.42 -9.40
N VAL A 10 14.91 -16.90 -9.92
CA VAL A 10 15.63 -15.82 -9.24
C VAL A 10 14.78 -14.57 -9.47
N PHE A 11 13.79 -14.33 -8.61
CA PHE A 11 13.21 -13.01 -8.48
C PHE A 11 14.14 -12.22 -7.57
N ALA A 12 15.13 -11.58 -8.18
CA ALA A 12 15.82 -10.46 -7.55
C ALA A 12 15.09 -9.18 -8.00
N PRO A 13 14.09 -8.65 -7.28
CA PRO A 13 13.59 -7.33 -7.59
C PRO A 13 14.41 -6.28 -6.84
N VAL A 14 15.71 -6.16 -7.16
CA VAL A 14 16.38 -4.86 -7.03
C VAL A 14 16.28 -4.19 -8.39
N LEU A 15 15.10 -3.66 -8.70
CA LEU A 15 14.96 -2.60 -9.70
C LEU A 15 13.81 -1.69 -9.31
N ALA A 16 14.09 -0.83 -8.33
CA ALA A 16 13.33 0.39 -8.12
C ALA A 16 13.49 1.30 -9.35
N LEU A 17 12.57 1.16 -10.32
CA LEU A 17 12.32 2.19 -11.31
C LEU A 17 10.88 2.69 -11.17
N LEU A 18 10.61 3.34 -10.04
CA LEU A 18 9.56 4.35 -10.01
C LEU A 18 10.22 5.65 -10.48
N LEU A 19 9.50 6.44 -11.28
CA LEU A 19 9.87 7.82 -11.61
C LEU A 19 9.99 8.63 -10.31
N VAL A 20 11.16 8.57 -9.68
CA VAL A 20 11.59 9.55 -8.69
C VAL A 20 11.74 10.85 -9.47
N GLN A 21 10.77 11.75 -9.35
CA GLN A 21 11.05 13.14 -9.65
C GLN A 21 12.14 13.56 -8.67
N THR A 22 13.37 13.71 -9.16
CA THR A 22 14.51 14.08 -8.33
C THR A 22 14.37 15.55 -7.95
N SER A 23 13.56 15.85 -6.95
CA SER A 23 13.78 17.03 -6.13
C SER A 23 14.78 16.62 -5.06
N GLY A 24 15.97 17.23 -5.10
CA GLY A 24 17.16 16.81 -4.38
C GLY A 24 16.95 16.49 -2.90
N HIS A 25 17.75 15.57 -2.40
CA HIS A 25 17.78 15.16 -1.00
C HIS A 25 17.84 16.35 -0.05
N THR A 26 16.73 16.61 0.62
CA THR A 26 16.69 17.15 1.98
C THR A 26 15.54 16.40 2.64
N GLN A 27 15.80 15.71 3.76
CA GLN A 27 14.72 15.20 4.62
C GLN A 27 13.98 16.40 5.19
N THR A 28 13.04 16.94 4.42
CA THR A 28 12.00 17.80 4.95
C THR A 28 10.86 16.86 5.32
N ASN A 29 10.46 16.87 6.59
CA ASN A 29 9.20 16.33 7.10
C ASN A 29 7.99 17.09 6.49
N THR A 30 8.01 17.36 5.19
CA THR A 30 6.89 17.90 4.44
C THR A 30 6.11 16.66 4.01
N PRO A 31 4.88 16.46 4.50
CA PRO A 31 4.01 15.43 3.95
C PRO A 31 3.98 15.64 2.43
N PRO A 32 4.09 14.58 1.61
CA PRO A 32 3.95 14.72 0.17
C PRO A 32 2.68 15.53 -0.09
N GLU A 33 2.81 16.63 -0.84
CA GLU A 33 1.67 17.47 -1.20
C GLU A 33 0.55 16.55 -1.68
N ASP A 34 -0.60 16.60 -0.98
CA ASP A 34 -1.77 15.76 -1.27
C ASP A 34 -2.20 16.04 -2.70
N THR A 35 -1.66 15.24 -3.64
CA THR A 35 -1.86 15.38 -5.07
C THR A 35 -3.20 14.72 -5.41
N GLY A 36 -4.24 15.20 -4.74
CA GLY A 36 -5.60 14.76 -4.97
C GLY A 36 -6.02 15.14 -6.38
N ILE A 37 -6.40 14.16 -7.19
CA ILE A 37 -6.98 14.36 -8.51
C ILE A 37 -8.42 14.80 -8.29
N ARG A 38 -8.69 16.08 -8.60
CA ARG A 38 -10.02 16.66 -8.48
C ARG A 38 -10.86 16.32 -9.71
N MET A 39 -11.95 15.58 -9.50
CA MET A 39 -12.95 15.26 -10.52
C MET A 39 -14.31 15.83 -10.10
N GLY A 40 -14.57 17.07 -10.50
CA GLY A 40 -15.77 17.80 -10.09
C GLY A 40 -15.82 18.03 -8.58
N ARG A 41 -16.84 17.45 -7.92
CA ARG A 41 -17.00 17.49 -6.46
C ARG A 41 -16.41 16.27 -5.76
N PHE A 42 -15.56 15.52 -6.43
CA PHE A 42 -14.79 14.44 -5.82
C PHE A 42 -13.30 14.75 -5.89
N VAL A 43 -12.57 14.30 -4.88
CA VAL A 43 -11.11 14.27 -4.84
C VAL A 43 -10.68 12.82 -4.69
N ILE A 44 -9.83 12.37 -5.62
CA ILE A 44 -9.23 11.04 -5.62
C ILE A 44 -7.78 11.19 -5.17
N SER A 45 -7.41 10.55 -4.05
CA SER A 45 -6.05 10.58 -3.52
C SER A 45 -5.45 9.17 -3.60
N PRO A 46 -4.72 8.84 -4.69
CA PRO A 46 -3.93 7.62 -4.75
C PRO A 46 -2.66 7.77 -3.90
N ASN A 47 -2.19 6.66 -3.35
CA ASN A 47 -0.93 6.57 -2.63
C ASN A 47 -0.37 5.15 -2.82
N VAL A 48 0.96 5.03 -2.93
CA VAL A 48 1.62 3.73 -2.89
C VAL A 48 2.76 3.84 -1.90
N SER A 49 2.82 2.91 -0.95
CA SER A 49 3.95 2.76 -0.04
C SER A 49 4.74 1.51 -0.44
N VAL A 50 6.06 1.61 -0.39
CA VAL A 50 6.97 0.47 -0.52
C VAL A 50 7.89 0.49 0.69
N ARG A 51 7.97 -0.65 1.38
CA ARG A 51 8.79 -0.82 2.57
C ARG A 51 9.59 -2.10 2.45
N GLU A 52 10.84 -2.06 2.89
CA GLU A 52 11.67 -3.26 3.07
C GLU A 52 12.00 -3.37 4.56
N ARG A 53 11.88 -4.58 5.11
CA ARG A 53 12.23 -4.87 6.50
C ARG A 53 13.01 -6.17 6.59
N PHE A 54 13.95 -6.23 7.52
CA PHE A 54 14.59 -7.49 7.93
C PHE A 54 13.92 -7.94 9.22
N ASP A 55 13.56 -9.22 9.28
CA ASP A 55 12.98 -9.87 10.44
C ASP A 55 13.87 -11.08 10.78
N ASP A 56 14.37 -11.15 12.01
CA ASP A 56 15.26 -12.23 12.43
C ASP A 56 14.52 -13.51 12.82
N ASN A 57 13.20 -13.45 12.98
CA ASN A 57 12.37 -14.60 13.32
C ASN A 57 10.92 -14.46 12.84
N ILE A 58 10.67 -14.77 11.56
CA ILE A 58 9.37 -14.60 10.90
C ILE A 58 8.24 -15.46 11.50
N TYR A 59 8.58 -16.58 12.13
CA TYR A 59 7.62 -17.50 12.76
C TYR A 59 7.44 -17.26 14.26
N LEU A 60 8.19 -16.31 14.84
CA LEU A 60 8.15 -15.98 16.27
C LEU A 60 8.34 -17.22 17.17
N THR A 61 9.21 -18.14 16.76
CA THR A 61 9.53 -19.40 17.50
C THR A 61 10.93 -19.35 18.11
N ASP A 62 11.07 -19.85 19.33
CA ASP A 62 12.38 -19.96 19.99
C ASP A 62 13.21 -21.14 19.44
N ASP A 63 12.55 -22.16 18.88
CA ASP A 63 13.20 -23.33 18.28
C ASP A 63 13.39 -23.11 16.77
N ALA A 64 14.64 -23.13 16.32
CA ALA A 64 15.05 -22.89 14.94
C ALA A 64 14.49 -21.57 14.32
N PRO A 65 14.90 -20.39 14.82
CA PRO A 65 14.44 -19.11 14.28
C PRO A 65 14.81 -18.97 12.80
N THR A 66 13.88 -18.45 12.01
CA THR A 66 14.03 -18.24 10.57
C THR A 66 14.02 -16.75 10.27
N SER A 67 15.13 -16.24 9.74
CA SER A 67 15.26 -14.83 9.36
C SER A 67 14.91 -14.61 7.89
N ASP A 68 14.35 -13.46 7.55
CA ASP A 68 14.05 -13.09 6.16
C ASP A 68 14.08 -11.57 5.92
N VAL A 69 14.23 -11.20 4.66
CA VAL A 69 14.01 -9.83 4.17
C VAL A 69 12.66 -9.80 3.48
N ILE A 70 11.81 -8.88 3.92
CA ILE A 70 10.41 -8.77 3.49
C ILE A 70 10.23 -7.44 2.79
N THR A 71 9.80 -7.49 1.53
CA THR A 71 9.36 -6.33 0.76
C THR A 71 7.85 -6.24 0.81
N GLU A 72 7.34 -5.10 1.24
CA GLU A 72 5.92 -4.81 1.35
C GLU A 72 5.53 -3.68 0.39
N ILE A 73 4.50 -3.91 -0.42
CA ILE A 73 3.93 -2.92 -1.34
C ILE A 73 2.46 -2.71 -0.96
N ALA A 74 2.13 -1.49 -0.54
CA ALA A 74 0.81 -1.13 -0.06
C ALA A 74 0.19 0.00 -0.91
N PRO A 75 -0.49 -0.30 -2.02
CA PRO A 75 -1.26 0.68 -2.77
C PRO A 75 -2.57 1.02 -2.03
N ARG A 76 -2.92 2.29 -2.04
CA ARG A 76 -4.12 2.84 -1.42
C ARG A 76 -4.78 3.84 -2.36
N LEU A 77 -6.10 3.79 -2.44
CA LEU A 77 -6.93 4.72 -3.18
C LEU A 77 -8.01 5.27 -2.26
N ARG A 78 -8.12 6.60 -2.19
CA ARG A 78 -9.18 7.27 -1.44
C ARG A 78 -10.00 8.13 -2.39
N LEU A 79 -11.30 8.12 -2.22
CA LEU A 79 -12.27 8.98 -2.90
C LEU A 79 -13.07 9.71 -1.83
N GLN A 80 -13.09 11.03 -1.91
CA GLN A 80 -13.85 11.88 -0.99
C GLN A 80 -14.67 12.89 -1.78
N SER A 81 -15.90 13.16 -1.34
CA SER A 81 -16.72 14.20 -1.93
C SER A 81 -16.60 15.54 -1.20
N GLU A 82 -16.88 16.64 -1.90
CA GLU A 82 -16.88 18.00 -1.36
C GLU A 82 -18.24 18.70 -1.48
N TRP A 83 -19.35 17.97 -1.32
CA TRP A 83 -20.65 18.66 -1.14
C TRP A 83 -20.75 19.29 0.26
N ARG A 84 -21.54 20.36 0.34
CA ARG A 84 -21.68 21.16 1.57
C ARG A 84 -22.37 20.42 2.71
N TYR A 85 -23.36 19.57 2.41
CA TYR A 85 -24.23 18.94 3.40
C TYR A 85 -24.16 17.40 3.41
N LEU A 86 -23.48 16.82 2.41
CA LEU A 86 -23.32 15.38 2.24
C LEU A 86 -21.86 15.09 1.96
N LYS A 87 -21.21 14.30 2.81
CA LYS A 87 -19.85 13.80 2.56
C LYS A 87 -19.94 12.30 2.32
N LEU A 88 -19.46 11.88 1.16
CA LEU A 88 -19.20 10.48 0.84
C LEU A 88 -17.69 10.24 0.94
N TYR A 89 -17.34 9.10 1.51
CA TYR A 89 -15.98 8.58 1.55
C TYR A 89 -15.96 7.15 1.04
N MET A 90 -14.96 6.83 0.24
CA MET A 90 -14.62 5.47 -0.14
C MET A 90 -13.09 5.32 -0.10
N GLY A 91 -12.63 4.18 0.40
CA GLY A 91 -11.24 3.80 0.43
C GLY A 91 -11.11 2.37 -0.10
N ALA A 92 -10.06 2.12 -0.87
CA ALA A 92 -9.62 0.79 -1.24
C ALA A 92 -8.12 0.68 -0.97
N GLY A 93 -7.66 -0.49 -0.57
CA GLY A 93 -6.26 -0.75 -0.28
C GLY A 93 -5.89 -2.19 -0.60
N ALA A 94 -4.61 -2.40 -0.84
CA ALA A 94 -4.01 -3.72 -0.79
C ALA A 94 -2.68 -3.67 -0.03
N GLU A 95 -2.25 -4.81 0.46
CA GLU A 95 -0.93 -5.04 1.07
C GLU A 95 -0.37 -6.32 0.48
N LEU A 96 0.81 -6.21 -0.13
CA LEU A 96 1.50 -7.31 -0.79
C LEU A 96 2.82 -7.51 -0.07
N GLY A 97 3.02 -8.68 0.54
CA GLY A 97 4.25 -9.04 1.22
C GLY A 97 5.02 -10.11 0.45
N PHE A 98 6.30 -9.83 0.17
CA PHE A 98 7.21 -10.74 -0.51
C PHE A 98 8.40 -11.05 0.39
N TYR A 99 8.56 -12.31 0.76
CA TYR A 99 9.69 -12.87 1.49
C TYR A 99 10.78 -13.27 0.49
N ALA A 100 12.05 -13.01 0.83
CA ALA A 100 13.16 -13.28 -0.06
C ALA A 100 13.56 -14.76 -0.07
N ASP A 101 13.54 -15.40 1.10
CA ASP A 101 13.94 -16.80 1.29
C ASP A 101 12.74 -17.74 1.59
N SER A 102 11.61 -17.20 2.05
CA SER A 102 10.41 -17.95 2.47
C SER A 102 9.19 -17.64 1.60
N ASP A 103 9.27 -17.88 0.28
CA ASP A 103 8.23 -17.43 -0.68
C ASP A 103 6.84 -18.06 -0.51
N ASP A 104 6.75 -19.23 0.13
CA ASP A 104 5.47 -19.85 0.50
C ASP A 104 4.69 -19.02 1.55
N ASP A 105 5.35 -18.09 2.25
CA ASP A 105 4.75 -17.18 3.23
C ASP A 105 4.33 -15.83 2.64
N ASN A 106 4.51 -15.63 1.33
CA ASN A 106 4.03 -14.45 0.63
C ASN A 106 2.53 -14.25 0.83
N TYR A 107 2.11 -13.00 1.07
CA TYR A 107 0.71 -12.68 1.32
C TYR A 107 0.21 -11.55 0.43
N GLN A 108 -1.09 -11.58 0.18
CA GLN A 108 -1.82 -10.54 -0.52
C GLN A 108 -3.15 -10.32 0.18
N ASP A 109 -3.27 -9.16 0.81
CA ASP A 109 -4.49 -8.72 1.47
C ASP A 109 -5.08 -7.51 0.76
N ALA A 110 -6.40 -7.37 0.80
CA ALA A 110 -7.10 -6.24 0.23
C ALA A 110 -8.26 -5.80 1.12
N ASP A 111 -8.52 -4.49 1.13
CA ASP A 111 -9.60 -3.89 1.90
C ASP A 111 -10.39 -2.88 1.08
N VAL A 112 -11.67 -2.74 1.41
CA VAL A 112 -12.55 -1.69 0.91
C VAL A 112 -13.35 -1.13 2.09
N ARG A 113 -13.44 0.20 2.17
CA ARG A 113 -14.18 0.94 3.19
C ARG A 113 -15.03 2.00 2.53
N SER A 114 -16.24 2.21 3.03
CA SER A 114 -17.11 3.30 2.55
C SER A 114 -17.88 3.92 3.72
N GLY A 115 -18.26 5.18 3.56
CA GLY A 115 -18.95 5.93 4.60
C GLY A 115 -19.69 7.14 4.07
N VAL A 116 -20.73 7.56 4.80
CA VAL A 116 -21.56 8.72 4.49
C VAL A 116 -21.74 9.56 5.74
N THR A 117 -21.63 10.87 5.60
CA THR A 117 -21.96 11.84 6.65
C THR A 117 -22.94 12.87 6.08
N VAL A 118 -24.01 13.12 6.81
CA VAL A 118 -25.00 14.16 6.48
C VAL A 118 -25.00 15.19 7.59
N ASP A 119 -24.88 16.46 7.22
CA ASP A 119 -24.98 17.58 8.16
C ASP A 119 -26.44 18.09 8.20
N ILE A 120 -27.07 18.01 9.37
CA ILE A 120 -28.45 18.42 9.60
C ILE A 120 -28.44 19.58 10.60
N GLY A 121 -28.58 20.80 10.09
CA GLY A 121 -28.72 22.03 10.88
C GLY A 121 -30.16 22.57 10.87
N PRO A 122 -30.50 23.54 11.74
CA PRO A 122 -31.86 24.11 11.84
C PRO A 122 -32.37 24.81 10.57
N ASN A 123 -31.52 25.02 9.56
CA ASN A 123 -31.86 25.58 8.25
C ASN A 123 -31.87 24.52 7.13
N THR A 124 -31.92 23.23 7.47
CA THR A 124 -32.22 22.18 6.49
C THR A 124 -33.73 22.12 6.30
N VAL A 125 -34.18 22.60 5.14
CA VAL A 125 -35.58 22.72 4.71
C VAL A 125 -36.29 21.38 4.56
#